data_AF-A0A965Q3M3-F1
#
_entry.id   AF-A0A965Q3M3-F1
#
_cell.length_a   1.000
_cell.length_b   1.000
_cell.length_c   1.000
_cell.angle_alpha   90.00
_cell.angle_beta   90.00
_cell.angle_gamma   90.00
#
_symmetry.space_group_name_H-M   'P 1'
#
loop_
_entity.id
_entity.type
_entity.pdbx_description
1 polymer ?
#
loop_
_entity_poly.entity_id
_entity_poly.type
_entity_poly.pdbx_seq_one_letter_code
_entity_poly.pdbx_strand_id
1 'polypeptide(L)'
;MQNKHIEHPEDSILTGDLSVLDWFVNPGTLSVKIDGAPAIVWGTNPENGQFFVGTKSVFNKKKIKICYTEADVFALYDEATHANLIEILCACLKYLPRTEYIIQGDFIGFGGSNEYKPNTVTYQFPEIVRQVIIIAPHTEYYTETTLQDAVAYPMKGGVSLALPSTDTVKFIQPNAYILHNQESFADVEEVVKFARQMATTVEFVSDKEAAQIKKQLNACIRAAEVINADDFDCDPNLIRLWALVKSIKDDCLSICRNDGPAAYLGSPYAGYERIDSEGYVMTNEFGMFKLVNREVFSYANFNHGRFQCAS
;
A
#
# COMPACT_ATOMS: atom_id res chain seq x y z
N MET A 1 -14.56 -0.95 8.13
CA MET A 1 -13.35 -0.58 8.91
C MET A 1 -12.43 0.20 7.98
N GLN A 2 -11.87 1.34 8.40
CA GLN A 2 -10.95 2.11 7.56
C GLN A 2 -9.64 1.33 7.39
N ASN A 3 -9.20 1.10 6.15
CA ASN A 3 -8.01 0.32 5.86
C ASN A 3 -6.75 1.16 6.18
N LYS A 4 -6.34 1.17 7.46
CA LYS A 4 -5.22 2.01 7.93
C LYS A 4 -3.85 1.39 7.62
N HIS A 5 -3.78 0.07 7.53
CA HIS A 5 -2.59 -0.70 7.22
C HIS A 5 -3.01 -2.05 6.63
N ILE A 6 -2.46 -2.42 5.48
CA ILE A 6 -2.62 -3.77 4.91
C ILE A 6 -1.56 -4.66 5.55
N GLU A 7 -1.96 -5.80 6.08
CA GLU A 7 -1.09 -6.71 6.83
C GLU A 7 -0.16 -7.50 5.89
N HIS A 8 1.03 -7.87 6.38
CA HIS A 8 1.87 -8.87 5.71
C HIS A 8 1.32 -10.28 6.01
N PRO A 9 1.32 -11.21 5.04
CA PRO A 9 0.87 -12.59 5.26
C PRO A 9 1.53 -13.27 6.47
N GLU A 10 2.84 -13.12 6.61
CA GLU A 10 3.59 -13.73 7.71
C GLU A 10 3.26 -13.10 9.08
N ASP A 11 2.87 -11.83 9.12
CA ASP A 11 2.58 -11.13 10.38
C ASP A 11 1.18 -11.48 10.93
N SER A 12 0.27 -12.01 10.11
CA SER A 12 -1.11 -12.32 10.53
C SER A 12 -1.23 -13.61 11.33
N ILE A 13 -0.33 -14.57 11.11
CA ILE A 13 -0.36 -15.87 11.80
C ILE A 13 0.06 -15.81 13.27
N LEU A 14 0.67 -14.70 13.72
CA LEU A 14 1.29 -14.62 15.05
C LEU A 14 0.29 -14.89 16.19
N THR A 15 -0.98 -14.60 15.96
CA THR A 15 -2.07 -14.75 16.93
C THR A 15 -2.93 -16.00 16.70
N GLY A 16 -2.51 -16.88 15.78
CA GLY A 16 -3.22 -18.12 15.46
C GLY A 16 -4.28 -17.98 14.37
N ASP A 17 -4.43 -16.81 13.75
CA ASP A 17 -5.25 -16.66 12.54
C ASP A 17 -4.50 -17.22 11.32
N LEU A 18 -4.90 -18.44 10.92
CA LEU A 18 -4.31 -19.15 9.79
C LEU A 18 -5.10 -18.96 8.47
N SER A 19 -6.07 -18.05 8.42
CA SER A 19 -6.85 -17.77 7.20
C SER A 19 -5.96 -17.36 6.01
N VAL A 20 -4.80 -16.78 6.27
CA VAL A 20 -3.80 -16.44 5.24
C VAL A 20 -3.28 -17.68 4.47
N LEU A 21 -3.30 -18.85 5.10
CA LEU A 21 -2.91 -20.09 4.42
C LEU A 21 -3.94 -20.49 3.37
N ASP A 22 -5.23 -20.25 3.62
CA ASP A 22 -6.29 -20.40 2.62
C ASP A 22 -6.22 -19.27 1.58
N TRP A 23 -5.86 -18.06 2.01
CA TRP A 23 -5.71 -16.91 1.13
C TRP A 23 -4.74 -17.17 -0.03
N PHE A 24 -3.60 -17.84 0.21
CA PHE A 24 -2.62 -18.13 -0.86
C PHE A 24 -3.20 -18.97 -2.00
N VAL A 25 -3.94 -20.02 -1.66
CA VAL A 25 -4.33 -21.07 -2.62
C VAL A 25 -5.70 -20.84 -3.25
N ASN A 26 -6.46 -19.85 -2.78
CA ASN A 26 -7.78 -19.54 -3.30
C ASN A 26 -7.78 -18.35 -4.27
N PRO A 27 -8.67 -18.37 -5.29
CA PRO A 27 -8.76 -17.31 -6.29
C PRO A 27 -8.91 -15.92 -5.69
N GLY A 28 -8.20 -14.94 -6.26
CA GLY A 28 -8.20 -13.57 -5.75
C GLY A 28 -8.02 -12.51 -6.83
N THR A 29 -8.22 -11.25 -6.45
CA THR A 29 -7.90 -10.09 -7.28
C THR A 29 -6.56 -9.52 -6.87
N LEU A 30 -5.60 -9.51 -7.79
CA LEU A 30 -4.28 -8.93 -7.62
C LEU A 30 -4.26 -7.47 -8.11
N SER A 31 -3.59 -6.59 -7.38
CA SER A 31 -3.31 -5.21 -7.80
C SER A 31 -1.86 -4.83 -7.47
N VAL A 32 -1.28 -3.92 -8.25
CA VAL A 32 0.07 -3.40 -7.99
C VAL A 32 0.02 -2.41 -6.85
N LYS A 33 0.98 -2.50 -5.93
CA LYS A 33 1.21 -1.48 -4.94
C LYS A 33 2.10 -0.40 -5.53
N ILE A 34 1.60 0.83 -5.59
CA ILE A 34 2.34 2.00 -6.05
C ILE A 34 2.76 2.82 -4.84
N ASP A 35 4.07 2.95 -4.64
CA ASP A 35 4.71 3.76 -3.61
C ASP A 35 4.65 5.25 -3.96
N GLY A 36 3.52 5.91 -3.71
CA GLY A 36 3.33 7.35 -3.87
C GLY A 36 3.22 8.09 -2.54
N ALA A 37 3.34 9.42 -2.57
CA ALA A 37 3.13 10.27 -1.41
C ALA A 37 2.86 11.74 -1.81
N PRO A 38 2.00 12.46 -1.08
CA PRO A 38 1.12 12.00 0.01
C PRO A 38 -0.12 11.24 -0.51
N ALA A 39 -0.82 10.55 0.40
CA ALA A 39 -2.14 10.00 0.13
C ALA A 39 -3.18 11.13 0.06
N ILE A 40 -3.89 11.21 -1.06
CA ILE A 40 -4.93 12.19 -1.35
C ILE A 40 -6.28 11.47 -1.37
N VAL A 41 -7.27 12.04 -0.68
CA VAL A 41 -8.68 11.65 -0.72
C VAL A 41 -9.44 12.76 -1.44
N TRP A 42 -10.25 12.40 -2.43
CA TRP A 42 -11.11 13.35 -3.14
C TRP A 42 -12.44 12.71 -3.48
N GLY A 43 -13.43 13.56 -3.75
CA GLY A 43 -14.76 13.10 -4.12
C GLY A 43 -15.82 14.12 -3.79
N THR A 44 -17.08 13.69 -3.79
CA THR A 44 -18.20 14.51 -3.33
C THR A 44 -18.52 14.17 -1.89
N ASN A 45 -18.59 15.18 -1.02
CA ASN A 45 -19.00 14.96 0.36
C ASN A 45 -20.51 14.65 0.40
N PRO A 46 -20.93 13.48 0.93
CA PRO A 46 -22.34 13.10 1.00
C PRO A 46 -23.20 14.05 1.84
N GLU A 47 -22.61 14.77 2.80
CA GLU A 47 -23.36 15.63 3.73
C GLU A 47 -23.81 16.94 3.09
N ASN A 48 -23.03 17.48 2.14
CA ASN A 48 -23.29 18.81 1.56
C ASN A 48 -23.24 18.84 0.02
N GLY A 49 -22.92 17.73 -0.64
CA GLY A 49 -22.85 17.62 -2.09
C GLY A 49 -21.68 18.40 -2.73
N GLN A 50 -20.74 18.91 -1.94
CA GLN A 50 -19.61 19.67 -2.45
C GLN A 50 -18.42 18.76 -2.76
N PHE A 51 -17.72 19.04 -3.86
CA PHE A 51 -16.45 18.38 -4.13
C PHE A 51 -15.39 18.80 -3.11
N PHE A 52 -14.60 17.84 -2.66
CA PHE A 52 -13.53 18.08 -1.70
C PHE A 52 -12.23 17.37 -2.07
N VAL A 53 -11.15 17.85 -1.46
CA VAL A 53 -9.85 17.18 -1.39
C VAL A 53 -9.33 17.23 0.04
N GLY A 54 -8.59 16.22 0.46
CA GLY A 54 -7.81 16.25 1.68
C GLY A 54 -6.83 15.09 1.77
N THR A 55 -6.15 14.99 2.90
CA THR A 55 -5.40 13.76 3.25
C THR A 55 -6.34 12.80 3.99
N LYS A 56 -5.82 11.70 4.55
CA LYS A 56 -6.59 10.78 5.41
C LYS A 56 -7.25 11.48 6.63
N SER A 57 -6.84 12.71 6.98
CA SER A 57 -7.47 13.51 8.03
C SER A 57 -8.93 13.88 7.77
N VAL A 58 -9.45 13.72 6.54
CA VAL A 58 -10.89 13.88 6.24
C VAL A 58 -11.75 12.91 7.05
N PHE A 59 -11.20 11.76 7.42
CA PHE A 59 -11.90 10.70 8.17
C PHE A 59 -11.74 10.80 9.69
N ASN A 60 -11.03 11.82 10.19
CA ASN A 60 -10.81 12.00 11.62
C ASN A 60 -12.11 12.33 12.36
N LYS A 61 -12.20 11.96 13.64
CA LYS A 61 -13.36 12.32 14.49
C LYS A 61 -13.22 13.68 15.21
N LYS A 62 -11.99 14.14 15.45
CA LYS A 62 -11.72 15.35 16.26
C LYS A 62 -11.26 16.55 15.44
N LYS A 63 -10.25 16.33 14.59
CA LYS A 63 -9.66 17.36 13.72
C LYS A 63 -9.82 16.92 12.27
N ILE A 64 -11.01 17.19 11.74
CA ILE A 64 -11.36 16.94 10.34
C ILE A 64 -10.69 18.04 9.51
N LYS A 65 -9.95 17.67 8.47
CA LYS A 65 -9.42 18.62 7.50
C LYS A 65 -9.91 18.24 6.10
N ILE A 66 -11.05 18.82 5.72
CA ILE A 66 -11.66 18.70 4.40
C ILE A 66 -11.53 20.06 3.74
N CYS A 67 -11.00 20.09 2.52
CA CYS A 67 -10.84 21.33 1.77
C CYS A 67 -11.85 21.33 0.61
N TYR A 68 -12.72 22.33 0.55
CA TYR A 68 -13.64 22.55 -0.57
C TYR A 68 -13.12 23.63 -1.51
N THR A 69 -12.29 24.53 -0.98
CA THR A 69 -11.70 25.67 -1.67
C THR A 69 -10.20 25.78 -1.36
N GLU A 70 -9.46 26.54 -2.17
CA GLU A 70 -8.05 26.83 -1.88
C GLU A 70 -7.90 27.55 -0.54
N ALA A 71 -8.83 28.45 -0.18
CA ALA A 71 -8.82 29.14 1.12
C ALA A 71 -8.88 28.15 2.30
N ASP A 72 -9.64 27.06 2.17
CA ASP A 72 -9.67 26.01 3.19
C ASP A 72 -8.30 25.34 3.35
N VAL A 73 -7.57 25.13 2.25
CA VAL A 73 -6.23 24.53 2.29
C VAL A 73 -5.29 25.41 3.11
N PHE A 74 -5.23 26.71 2.82
CA PHE A 74 -4.38 27.66 3.56
C PHE A 74 -4.83 27.87 5.00
N ALA A 75 -6.11 27.67 5.31
CA ALA A 75 -6.62 27.74 6.69
C ALA A 75 -6.30 26.47 7.51
N LEU A 76 -6.28 25.30 6.88
CA LEU A 76 -6.13 23.99 7.55
C LEU A 76 -4.68 23.50 7.64
N TYR A 77 -3.79 24.02 6.80
CA TYR A 77 -2.38 23.63 6.72
C TYR A 77 -1.48 24.85 6.84
N ASP A 78 -0.46 24.73 7.69
CA ASP A 78 0.52 25.80 7.92
C ASP A 78 1.57 25.80 6.81
N GLU A 79 1.67 26.92 6.09
CA GLU A 79 2.58 27.11 4.95
C GLU A 79 4.05 26.87 5.32
N ALA A 80 4.48 27.24 6.53
CA ALA A 80 5.86 27.06 6.96
C ALA A 80 6.24 25.58 7.11
N THR A 81 5.27 24.70 7.34
CA THR A 81 5.49 23.26 7.58
C THR A 81 4.90 22.36 6.49
N HIS A 82 4.01 22.89 5.64
CA HIS A 82 3.23 22.11 4.68
C HIS A 82 3.21 22.71 3.26
N ALA A 83 4.09 23.65 2.90
CA ALA A 83 4.11 24.29 1.58
C ALA A 83 3.90 23.33 0.40
N ASN A 84 4.66 22.22 0.35
CA ASN A 84 4.53 21.20 -0.71
C ASN A 84 3.16 20.51 -0.70
N LEU A 85 2.63 20.18 0.47
CA LEU A 85 1.29 19.58 0.59
C LEU A 85 0.19 20.56 0.16
N ILE A 86 0.32 21.84 0.51
CA ILE A 86 -0.61 22.90 0.10
C ILE A 86 -0.65 22.99 -1.42
N GLU A 87 0.50 23.05 -2.08
CA GLU A 87 0.61 23.08 -3.55
C GLU A 87 -0.10 21.89 -4.19
N ILE A 88 0.14 20.67 -3.67
CA ILE A 88 -0.50 19.45 -4.14
C ILE A 88 -2.01 19.50 -3.93
N LEU A 89 -2.50 19.90 -2.75
CA LEU A 89 -3.93 19.95 -2.46
C LEU A 89 -4.66 20.97 -3.33
N CYS A 90 -4.07 22.16 -3.57
CA CYS A 90 -4.61 23.16 -4.48
C CYS A 90 -4.67 22.64 -5.92
N ALA A 91 -3.60 21.98 -6.39
CA ALA A 91 -3.59 21.36 -7.73
C ALA A 91 -4.66 20.25 -7.85
N CYS A 92 -4.78 19.40 -6.83
CA CYS A 92 -5.82 18.37 -6.77
C CYS A 92 -7.23 18.99 -6.79
N LEU A 93 -7.50 20.05 -6.02
CA LEU A 93 -8.80 20.75 -6.02
C LEU A 93 -9.19 21.27 -7.40
N LYS A 94 -8.19 21.77 -8.13
CA LYS A 94 -8.36 22.39 -9.44
C LYS A 94 -8.50 21.37 -10.59
N TYR A 95 -7.68 20.31 -10.57
CA TYR A 95 -7.49 19.45 -11.74
C TYR A 95 -8.11 18.06 -11.62
N LEU A 96 -8.38 17.54 -10.41
CA LEU A 96 -9.03 16.25 -10.27
C LEU A 96 -10.46 16.29 -10.85
N PRO A 97 -10.86 15.26 -11.60
CA PRO A 97 -12.21 15.17 -12.13
C PRO A 97 -13.22 15.14 -10.97
N ARG A 98 -14.36 15.81 -11.18
CA ARG A 98 -15.49 15.71 -10.26
C ARG A 98 -16.07 14.31 -10.37
N THR A 99 -16.43 13.73 -9.22
CA THR A 99 -16.92 12.36 -9.12
C THR A 99 -17.89 12.26 -7.94
N GLU A 100 -18.90 11.41 -8.06
CA GLU A 100 -19.85 11.10 -6.97
C GLU A 100 -19.24 10.13 -5.96
N TYR A 101 -18.15 9.44 -6.33
CA TYR A 101 -17.42 8.52 -5.46
C TYR A 101 -16.45 9.24 -4.53
N ILE A 102 -16.03 8.58 -3.45
CA ILE A 102 -14.93 9.01 -2.60
C ILE A 102 -13.75 8.08 -2.85
N ILE A 103 -12.66 8.65 -3.37
CA ILE A 103 -11.50 7.90 -3.85
C ILE A 103 -10.28 8.34 -3.06
N GLN A 104 -9.43 7.37 -2.71
CA GLN A 104 -8.07 7.62 -2.25
C GLN A 104 -7.06 7.10 -3.26
N GLY A 105 -6.03 7.89 -3.49
CA GLY A 105 -4.87 7.56 -4.29
C GLY A 105 -3.64 8.26 -3.77
N ASP A 106 -2.48 7.76 -4.17
CA ASP A 106 -1.20 8.36 -3.79
C ASP A 106 -0.71 9.30 -4.90
N PHE A 107 -0.26 10.50 -4.51
CA PHE A 107 0.32 11.45 -5.43
C PHE A 107 1.70 10.99 -5.89
N ILE A 108 1.97 11.12 -7.19
CA ILE A 108 3.21 10.64 -7.81
C ILE A 108 4.11 11.81 -8.23
N GLY A 109 3.51 12.90 -8.69
CA GLY A 109 4.25 14.08 -9.10
C GLY A 109 3.45 15.06 -9.94
N PHE A 110 4.03 16.23 -10.16
CA PHE A 110 3.59 17.17 -11.19
C PHE A 110 4.14 16.75 -12.56
N GLY A 111 3.38 16.97 -13.63
CA GLY A 111 3.85 16.68 -14.99
C GLY A 111 5.12 17.42 -15.40
N GLY A 112 5.63 17.06 -16.57
CA GLY A 112 6.79 17.72 -17.20
C GLY A 112 8.08 16.90 -17.14
N SER A 113 8.06 15.73 -16.51
CA SER A 113 9.16 14.77 -16.49
C SER A 113 8.69 13.41 -16.99
N ASN A 114 9.62 12.49 -17.25
CA ASN A 114 9.34 11.07 -17.40
C ASN A 114 9.87 10.23 -16.22
N GLU A 115 10.57 10.83 -15.26
CA GLU A 115 11.09 10.19 -14.05
C GLU A 115 10.50 10.85 -12.80
N TYR A 116 10.03 10.02 -11.86
CA TYR A 116 9.32 10.43 -10.65
C TYR A 116 9.70 9.58 -9.44
N LYS A 117 10.19 10.22 -8.36
CA LYS A 117 10.45 9.56 -7.07
C LYS A 117 9.58 10.17 -5.96
N PRO A 118 8.28 9.82 -5.90
CA PRO A 118 7.38 10.38 -4.90
C PRO A 118 7.71 9.97 -3.45
N ASN A 119 8.28 8.77 -3.27
CA ASN A 119 8.74 8.29 -1.98
C ASN A 119 10.05 7.49 -2.11
N THR A 120 10.02 6.17 -1.94
CA THR A 120 11.20 5.31 -1.96
C THR A 120 11.50 4.80 -3.38
N VAL A 121 10.47 4.40 -4.13
CA VAL A 121 10.59 3.91 -5.51
C VAL A 121 10.65 5.07 -6.50
N THR A 122 11.53 4.94 -7.48
CA THR A 122 11.58 5.81 -8.65
C THR A 122 10.86 5.14 -9.82
N TYR A 123 9.89 5.84 -10.40
CA TYR A 123 9.13 5.42 -11.56
C TYR A 123 9.64 6.12 -12.82
N GLN A 124 9.93 5.33 -13.85
CA GLN A 124 10.30 5.79 -15.17
C GLN A 124 9.16 5.47 -16.16
N PHE A 125 8.58 6.52 -16.70
CA PHE A 125 7.63 6.47 -17.80
C PHE A 125 8.36 6.42 -19.14
N PRO A 126 7.75 5.79 -20.16
CA PRO A 126 8.33 5.74 -21.51
C PRO A 126 8.40 7.12 -22.17
N GLU A 127 7.53 8.04 -21.79
CA GLU A 127 7.44 9.39 -22.34
C GLU A 127 7.25 10.43 -21.23
N ILE A 128 7.52 11.70 -21.56
CA ILE A 128 7.24 12.82 -20.66
C ILE A 128 5.74 12.89 -20.40
N VAL A 129 5.36 12.87 -19.12
CA VAL A 129 3.97 12.99 -18.70
C VAL A 129 3.54 14.46 -18.83
N ARG A 130 2.62 14.74 -19.74
CA ARG A 130 2.18 16.11 -20.07
C ARG A 130 1.04 16.63 -19.19
N GLN A 131 0.30 15.72 -18.56
CA GLN A 131 -0.75 16.06 -17.60
C GLN A 131 -0.18 16.83 -16.41
N VAL A 132 -0.98 17.70 -15.81
CA VAL A 132 -0.52 18.59 -14.73
C VAL A 132 -0.14 17.81 -13.48
N ILE A 133 -0.93 16.79 -13.11
CA ILE A 133 -0.69 15.97 -11.92
C ILE A 133 -0.78 14.48 -12.26
N ILE A 134 -0.08 13.67 -11.47
CA ILE A 134 -0.02 12.22 -11.59
C ILE A 134 -0.45 11.58 -10.27
N ILE A 135 -1.44 10.70 -10.31
CA ILE A 135 -2.03 10.06 -9.13
C ILE A 135 -2.21 8.55 -9.37
N ALA A 136 -1.91 7.74 -8.36
CA ALA A 136 -2.17 6.30 -8.36
C ALA A 136 -3.39 5.98 -7.45
N PRO A 137 -4.62 5.92 -8.01
CA PRO A 137 -5.83 5.61 -7.25
C PRO A 137 -5.82 4.12 -6.84
N HIS A 138 -6.22 3.83 -5.60
CA HIS A 138 -6.13 2.46 -5.08
C HIS A 138 -7.25 2.06 -4.10
N THR A 139 -8.06 3.01 -3.60
CA THR A 139 -9.13 2.70 -2.64
C THR A 139 -10.36 3.55 -2.90
N GLU A 140 -11.53 2.93 -2.80
CA GLU A 140 -12.82 3.58 -2.86
C GLU A 140 -13.51 3.49 -1.50
N TYR A 141 -14.27 4.51 -1.16
CA TYR A 141 -14.98 4.61 0.11
C TYR A 141 -16.47 4.76 -0.13
N TYR A 142 -17.26 3.95 0.57
CA TYR A 142 -18.72 4.02 0.55
C TYR A 142 -19.24 4.42 1.93
N THR A 143 -20.21 5.32 1.94
CA THR A 143 -20.92 5.75 3.14
C THR A 143 -22.34 6.16 2.74
N GLU A 144 -23.30 5.91 3.64
CA GLU A 144 -24.67 6.39 3.50
C GLU A 144 -24.92 7.66 4.31
N THR A 145 -23.96 8.06 5.17
CA THR A 145 -24.14 9.14 6.15
C THR A 145 -23.04 10.19 6.03
N THR A 146 -21.89 9.92 6.66
CA THR A 146 -20.79 10.88 6.82
C THR A 146 -19.49 10.28 6.30
N LEU A 147 -18.50 11.13 6.01
CA LEU A 147 -17.17 10.64 5.64
C LEU A 147 -16.54 9.79 6.75
N GLN A 148 -16.82 10.08 8.03
CA GLN A 148 -16.21 9.36 9.16
C GLN A 148 -16.71 7.91 9.27
N ASP A 149 -17.92 7.65 8.77
CA ASP A 149 -18.54 6.32 8.75
C ASP A 149 -18.15 5.50 7.50
N ALA A 150 -17.37 6.11 6.60
CA ALA A 150 -17.06 5.48 5.33
C ALA A 150 -16.26 4.18 5.47
N VAL A 151 -16.67 3.18 4.70
CA VAL A 151 -16.07 1.86 4.62
C VAL A 151 -15.19 1.81 3.39
N ALA A 152 -13.92 1.44 3.59
CA ALA A 152 -12.94 1.32 2.54
C ALA A 152 -13.07 -0.01 1.81
N TYR A 153 -13.01 0.03 0.49
CA TYR A 153 -12.94 -1.13 -0.39
C TYR A 153 -11.76 -0.95 -1.35
N PRO A 154 -11.04 -2.04 -1.69
CA PRO A 154 -10.11 -1.96 -2.81
C PRO A 154 -10.88 -1.55 -4.05
N MET A 155 -10.26 -0.74 -4.91
CA MET A 155 -10.86 -0.43 -6.21
C MET A 155 -10.97 -1.74 -6.99
N LYS A 156 -12.17 -2.31 -7.03
CA LYS A 156 -12.47 -3.55 -7.75
C LYS A 156 -12.81 -3.24 -9.19
N GLY A 157 -12.49 -4.19 -10.07
CA GLY A 157 -12.84 -4.43 -11.48
C GLY A 157 -14.11 -3.82 -12.15
N GLY A 158 -14.76 -2.76 -11.69
CA GLY A 158 -15.98 -2.17 -12.29
C GLY A 158 -16.05 -0.64 -12.17
N VAL A 159 -17.07 0.02 -12.75
CA VAL A 159 -17.33 1.48 -13.00
C VAL A 159 -16.35 2.57 -12.48
N SER A 160 -15.78 2.49 -11.27
CA SER A 160 -14.60 3.29 -10.87
C SER A 160 -13.27 2.83 -11.50
N LEU A 161 -13.29 1.75 -12.32
CA LEU A 161 -12.12 0.96 -12.71
C LEU A 161 -11.17 1.64 -13.67
N ALA A 162 -11.68 2.47 -14.57
CA ALA A 162 -10.83 3.33 -15.36
C ALA A 162 -11.21 4.72 -14.90
N LEU A 163 -10.39 5.32 -14.05
CA LEU A 163 -10.28 6.76 -14.12
C LEU A 163 -9.42 7.01 -15.36
N PRO A 164 -10.01 7.16 -16.57
CA PRO A 164 -9.20 7.45 -17.73
C PRO A 164 -8.41 8.70 -17.41
N SER A 165 -7.15 8.70 -17.81
CA SER A 165 -6.36 9.92 -17.70
C SER A 165 -7.08 11.03 -18.44
N THR A 166 -7.18 12.19 -17.81
CA THR A 166 -7.75 13.39 -18.42
C THR A 166 -6.64 14.18 -19.09
N ASP A 167 -6.99 15.32 -19.69
CA ASP A 167 -6.00 16.28 -20.20
C ASP A 167 -5.10 16.85 -19.07
N THR A 168 -5.60 16.83 -17.83
CA THR A 168 -4.94 17.43 -16.66
C THR A 168 -4.39 16.42 -15.66
N VAL A 169 -4.88 15.19 -15.65
CA VAL A 169 -4.52 14.16 -14.65
C VAL A 169 -4.11 12.87 -15.33
N LYS A 170 -2.90 12.41 -15.03
CA LYS A 170 -2.44 11.06 -15.38
C LYS A 170 -2.76 10.13 -14.21
N PHE A 171 -3.67 9.18 -14.44
CA PHE A 171 -3.93 8.11 -13.47
C PHE A 171 -3.02 6.91 -13.75
N ILE A 172 -2.40 6.36 -12.70
CA ILE A 172 -1.60 5.13 -12.74
C ILE A 172 -2.41 3.98 -12.18
N GLN A 173 -2.86 3.08 -13.06
CA GLN A 173 -3.66 1.90 -12.71
C GLN A 173 -3.20 0.70 -13.55
N PRO A 174 -1.99 0.18 -13.30
CA PRO A 174 -1.49 -0.98 -14.03
C PRO A 174 -2.32 -2.23 -13.75
N ASN A 175 -2.41 -3.10 -14.75
CA ASN A 175 -2.91 -4.44 -14.59
C ASN A 175 -1.86 -5.27 -13.85
N ALA A 176 -2.29 -6.02 -12.85
CA ALA A 176 -1.50 -7.04 -12.20
C ALA A 176 -2.03 -8.43 -12.57
N TYR A 177 -1.13 -9.39 -12.75
CA TYR A 177 -1.49 -10.77 -13.04
C TYR A 177 -0.48 -11.74 -12.44
N ILE A 178 -0.92 -12.95 -12.15
CA ILE A 178 -0.06 -14.07 -11.79
C ILE A 178 0.36 -14.76 -13.10
N LEU A 179 1.64 -15.15 -13.22
CA LEU A 179 2.13 -15.87 -14.40
C LEU A 179 1.26 -17.08 -14.72
N HIS A 180 1.26 -17.46 -15.99
CA HIS A 180 0.42 -18.55 -16.53
C HIS A 180 -1.10 -18.32 -16.41
N ASN A 181 -1.53 -17.07 -16.20
CA ASN A 181 -2.94 -16.68 -16.02
C ASN A 181 -3.60 -17.43 -14.86
N GLN A 182 -2.85 -17.70 -13.80
CA GLN A 182 -3.40 -18.28 -12.58
C GLN A 182 -4.28 -17.26 -11.85
N GLU A 183 -5.32 -17.74 -11.17
CA GLU A 183 -6.19 -16.91 -10.33
C GLU A 183 -5.81 -16.98 -8.84
N SER A 184 -4.94 -17.93 -8.47
CA SER A 184 -4.40 -18.13 -7.12
C SER A 184 -2.95 -18.64 -7.18
N PHE A 185 -2.28 -18.73 -6.03
CA PHE A 185 -0.95 -19.31 -5.92
C PHE A 185 -1.03 -20.84 -5.71
N ALA A 186 -1.64 -21.56 -6.64
CA ALA A 186 -1.87 -23.00 -6.50
C ALA A 186 -0.56 -23.81 -6.32
N ASP A 187 0.55 -23.33 -6.88
CA ASP A 187 1.86 -24.02 -6.83
C ASP A 187 2.45 -24.11 -5.41
N VAL A 188 1.98 -23.29 -4.45
CA VAL A 188 2.42 -23.35 -3.05
C VAL A 188 1.56 -24.25 -2.16
N GLU A 189 0.54 -24.94 -2.71
CA GLU A 189 -0.44 -25.70 -1.92
C GLU A 189 0.20 -26.74 -0.98
N GLU A 190 1.20 -27.49 -1.44
CA GLU A 190 1.88 -28.50 -0.61
C GLU A 190 2.68 -27.86 0.54
N VAL A 191 3.33 -26.72 0.29
CA VAL A 191 4.07 -25.99 1.33
C VAL A 191 3.10 -25.34 2.33
N VAL A 192 1.94 -24.88 1.86
CA VAL A 192 0.85 -24.39 2.71
C VAL A 192 0.29 -25.50 3.61
N LYS A 193 0.10 -26.72 3.08
CA LYS A 193 -0.30 -27.88 3.91
C LYS A 193 0.75 -28.19 4.97
N PHE A 194 2.03 -28.14 4.61
CA PHE A 194 3.12 -28.30 5.57
C PHE A 194 3.11 -27.21 6.66
N ALA A 195 2.90 -25.95 6.28
CA ALA A 195 2.76 -24.86 7.25
C ALA A 195 1.60 -25.09 8.23
N ARG A 196 0.46 -25.64 7.77
CA ARG A 196 -0.65 -26.03 8.67
C ARG A 196 -0.26 -27.13 9.65
N GLN A 197 0.49 -28.14 9.20
CA GLN A 197 0.97 -29.19 10.09
C GLN A 197 1.90 -28.60 11.15
N MET A 198 2.82 -27.72 10.75
CA MET A 198 3.73 -27.07 11.69
C MET A 198 2.98 -26.17 12.68
N ALA A 199 1.93 -25.49 12.26
CA ALA A 199 1.08 -24.66 13.13
C ALA A 199 0.43 -25.45 14.29
N THR A 200 0.27 -26.77 14.18
CA THR A 200 -0.28 -27.61 15.28
C THR A 200 0.68 -27.76 16.46
N THR A 201 1.96 -27.45 16.28
CA THR A 201 3.00 -27.56 17.31
C THR A 201 3.45 -26.19 17.83
N VAL A 202 2.74 -25.12 17.48
CA VAL A 202 3.11 -23.73 17.79
C VAL A 202 2.26 -23.20 18.94
N GLU A 203 2.90 -22.56 19.91
CA GLU A 203 2.24 -21.70 20.89
C GLU A 203 2.09 -20.28 20.33
N PHE A 204 0.86 -19.89 20.01
CA PHE A 204 0.54 -18.55 19.49
C PHE A 204 0.47 -17.51 20.61
N VAL A 205 0.71 -16.25 20.25
CA VAL A 205 0.80 -15.14 21.21
C VAL A 205 -0.42 -14.22 21.14
N SER A 206 -0.63 -13.40 22.17
CA SER A 206 -1.69 -12.38 22.17
C SER A 206 -1.39 -11.25 21.18
N ASP A 207 -2.41 -10.44 20.84
CA ASP A 207 -2.24 -9.26 19.97
C ASP A 207 -1.14 -8.29 20.46
N LYS A 208 -1.01 -8.14 21.79
CA LYS A 208 -0.01 -7.27 22.41
C LYS A 208 1.41 -7.78 22.18
N GLU A 209 1.60 -9.09 22.35
CA GLU A 209 2.88 -9.76 22.14
C GLU A 209 3.21 -9.81 20.65
N ALA A 210 2.25 -10.13 19.79
CA ALA A 210 2.40 -10.07 18.33
C ALA A 210 2.86 -8.69 17.87
N ALA A 211 2.30 -7.61 18.42
CA ALA A 211 2.74 -6.25 18.11
C ALA A 211 4.19 -5.95 18.55
N GLN A 212 4.66 -6.57 19.64
CA GLN A 212 6.05 -6.47 20.10
C GLN A 212 6.99 -7.25 19.17
N ILE A 213 6.64 -8.49 18.83
CA ILE A 213 7.39 -9.35 17.90
C ILE A 213 7.51 -8.69 16.53
N LYS A 214 6.42 -8.12 15.99
CA LYS A 214 6.45 -7.37 14.72
C LYS A 214 7.43 -6.20 14.75
N LYS A 215 7.59 -5.51 15.89
CA LYS A 215 8.60 -4.44 16.02
C LYS A 215 10.01 -5.00 15.99
N GLN A 216 10.28 -6.11 16.67
CA GLN A 216 11.58 -6.78 16.66
C GLN A 216 11.93 -7.29 15.26
N LEU A 217 11.00 -7.99 14.59
CA LEU A 217 11.18 -8.43 13.20
C LEU A 217 11.50 -7.27 12.25
N ASN A 218 10.76 -6.16 12.36
CA ASN A 218 11.04 -4.95 11.58
C ASN A 218 12.39 -4.31 11.92
N ALA A 219 12.87 -4.42 13.16
CA ALA A 219 14.19 -3.96 13.56
C ALA A 219 15.30 -4.81 12.91
N CYS A 220 15.17 -6.14 12.93
CA CYS A 220 16.08 -7.04 12.22
C CYS A 220 16.12 -6.73 10.72
N ILE A 221 14.95 -6.56 10.08
CA ILE A 221 14.86 -6.18 8.67
C ILE A 221 15.56 -4.84 8.41
N ARG A 222 15.34 -3.83 9.26
CA ARG A 222 15.99 -2.51 9.12
C ARG A 222 17.51 -2.60 9.23
N ALA A 223 18.01 -3.45 10.13
CA ALA A 223 19.43 -3.68 10.36
C ALA A 223 20.08 -4.64 9.36
N ALA A 224 19.29 -5.25 8.45
CA ALA A 224 19.72 -6.35 7.57
C ALA A 224 20.31 -7.54 8.35
N GLU A 225 19.75 -7.83 9.53
CA GLU A 225 20.15 -8.95 10.37
C GLU A 225 19.36 -10.21 10.05
N VAL A 226 20.01 -11.36 10.23
CA VAL A 226 19.36 -12.67 10.10
C VAL A 226 18.41 -12.86 11.28
N ILE A 227 17.15 -13.18 10.98
CA ILE A 227 16.15 -13.49 12.00
C ILE A 227 16.42 -14.89 12.55
N ASN A 228 16.85 -14.98 13.80
CA ASN A 228 16.99 -16.24 14.52
C ASN A 228 15.80 -16.46 15.46
N ALA A 229 15.16 -17.63 15.36
CA ALA A 229 13.97 -17.94 16.14
C ALA A 229 14.19 -17.92 17.66
N ASP A 230 15.41 -18.21 18.11
CA ASP A 230 15.75 -18.27 19.54
C ASP A 230 15.99 -16.89 20.17
N ASP A 231 15.99 -15.81 19.38
CA ASP A 231 16.21 -14.43 19.86
C ASP A 231 14.91 -13.73 20.30
N PHE A 232 13.76 -14.41 20.18
CA PHE A 232 12.44 -13.86 20.49
C PHE A 232 11.89 -14.44 21.80
N ASP A 233 11.19 -13.61 22.57
CA ASP A 233 10.54 -14.01 23.83
C ASP A 233 9.18 -14.67 23.53
N CYS A 234 9.20 -15.78 22.79
CA CYS A 234 8.05 -16.61 22.44
C CYS A 234 8.50 -18.04 22.07
N ASP A 235 7.56 -18.92 21.74
CA ASP A 235 7.89 -20.24 21.18
C ASP A 235 8.71 -20.09 19.88
N PRO A 236 9.94 -20.63 19.79
CA PRO A 236 10.75 -20.57 18.58
C PRO A 236 10.06 -21.14 17.34
N ASN A 237 9.13 -22.10 17.50
CA ASN A 237 8.36 -22.63 16.37
C ASN A 237 7.42 -21.58 15.77
N LEU A 238 6.98 -20.57 16.53
CA LEU A 238 6.20 -19.45 16.01
C LEU A 238 7.01 -18.63 14.99
N ILE A 239 8.27 -18.34 15.32
CA ILE A 239 9.16 -17.58 14.42
C ILE A 239 9.58 -18.43 13.22
N ARG A 240 9.76 -19.75 13.39
CA ARG A 240 9.96 -20.67 12.26
C ARG A 240 8.74 -20.71 11.34
N LEU A 241 7.53 -20.71 11.89
CA LEU A 241 6.29 -20.68 11.10
C LEU A 241 6.16 -19.36 10.36
N TRP A 242 6.46 -18.25 11.02
CA TRP A 242 6.53 -16.94 10.40
C TRP A 242 7.51 -16.92 9.22
N ALA A 243 8.72 -17.48 9.40
CA ALA A 243 9.73 -17.56 8.34
C ALA A 243 9.28 -18.43 7.16
N LEU A 244 8.59 -19.54 7.42
CA LEU A 244 8.00 -20.39 6.39
C LEU A 244 6.91 -19.67 5.60
N VAL A 245 5.98 -19.00 6.28
CA VAL A 245 4.91 -18.21 5.63
C VAL A 245 5.48 -17.06 4.81
N LYS A 246 6.54 -16.42 5.32
CA LYS A 246 7.29 -15.42 4.56
C LYS A 246 7.91 -16.02 3.29
N SER A 247 8.53 -17.20 3.38
CA SER A 247 9.09 -17.89 2.21
C SER A 247 8.00 -18.20 1.17
N ILE A 248 6.85 -18.71 1.61
CA ILE A 248 5.69 -18.96 0.72
C ILE A 248 5.28 -17.66 0.01
N LYS A 249 5.18 -16.55 0.75
CA LYS A 249 4.88 -15.24 0.19
C LYS A 249 5.92 -14.80 -0.84
N ASP A 250 7.20 -15.02 -0.58
CA ASP A 250 8.28 -14.63 -1.49
C ASP A 250 8.21 -15.44 -2.80
N ASP A 251 7.87 -16.74 -2.73
CA ASP A 251 7.60 -17.58 -3.90
C ASP A 251 6.40 -17.06 -4.70
N CYS A 252 5.30 -16.71 -4.02
CA CYS A 252 4.11 -16.12 -4.65
C CYS A 252 4.44 -14.78 -5.34
N LEU A 253 5.20 -13.91 -4.66
CA LEU A 253 5.63 -12.63 -5.20
C LEU A 253 6.48 -12.79 -6.47
N SER A 254 7.32 -13.83 -6.54
CA SER A 254 8.22 -14.08 -7.66
C SER A 254 7.50 -14.31 -9.01
N ILE A 255 6.22 -14.70 -8.96
CA ILE A 255 5.39 -14.96 -10.14
C ILE A 255 4.33 -13.89 -10.41
N CYS A 256 4.26 -12.84 -9.60
CA CYS A 256 3.43 -11.67 -9.88
C CYS A 256 4.07 -10.79 -10.97
N ARG A 257 3.26 -10.28 -11.90
CA ARG A 257 3.71 -9.38 -12.98
C ARG A 257 2.74 -8.22 -13.17
N ASN A 258 3.22 -7.16 -13.79
CA ASN A 258 2.43 -5.97 -14.08
C ASN A 258 2.85 -5.27 -15.38
N ASP A 259 2.02 -4.34 -15.86
CA ASP A 259 2.26 -3.50 -17.04
C ASP A 259 2.45 -2.00 -16.71
N GLY A 260 2.85 -1.71 -15.47
CA GLY A 260 3.08 -0.35 -14.97
C GLY A 260 4.38 0.30 -15.44
N PRO A 261 4.62 1.56 -15.01
CA PRO A 261 5.89 2.24 -15.28
C PRO A 261 7.07 1.45 -14.70
N ALA A 262 8.24 1.54 -15.34
CA ALA A 262 9.41 0.85 -14.85
C ALA A 262 9.79 1.38 -13.46
N ALA A 263 10.00 0.47 -12.51
CA ALA A 263 10.31 0.81 -11.12
C ALA A 263 11.79 0.56 -10.82
N TYR A 264 12.38 1.47 -10.03
CA TYR A 264 13.77 1.39 -9.60
C TYR A 264 13.89 1.69 -8.11
N LEU A 265 14.79 0.98 -7.44
CA LEU A 265 15.25 1.30 -6.10
C LEU A 265 16.69 1.78 -6.13
N GLY A 266 17.00 2.74 -5.26
CA GLY A 266 18.36 3.25 -5.14
C GLY A 266 18.42 4.75 -4.91
N SER A 267 19.62 5.28 -5.06
CA SER A 267 19.91 6.70 -4.93
C SER A 267 20.90 7.16 -5.99
N PRO A 268 20.96 8.46 -6.28
CA PRO A 268 21.97 9.03 -7.16
C PRO A 268 23.42 8.66 -6.79
N TYR A 269 23.66 8.27 -5.53
CA TYR A 269 24.99 7.94 -5.00
C TYR A 269 25.32 6.44 -5.03
N ALA A 270 24.31 5.56 -4.97
CA ALA A 270 24.48 4.10 -4.92
C ALA A 270 24.13 3.40 -6.24
N GLY A 271 23.60 4.14 -7.22
CA GLY A 271 23.02 3.58 -8.43
C GLY A 271 21.55 3.22 -8.25
N TYR A 272 20.89 2.94 -9.37
CA TYR A 272 19.49 2.52 -9.44
C TYR A 272 19.42 1.08 -9.94
N GLU A 273 18.81 0.21 -9.13
CA GLU A 273 18.51 -1.18 -9.49
C GLU A 273 17.07 -1.30 -9.95
N ARG A 274 16.87 -1.99 -11.06
CA ARG A 274 15.52 -2.23 -11.58
C ARG A 274 14.83 -3.26 -10.71
N ILE A 275 13.63 -2.93 -10.27
CA ILE A 275 12.71 -3.82 -9.57
C ILE A 275 11.44 -4.00 -10.40
N ASP A 276 10.64 -5.01 -10.07
CA ASP A 276 9.33 -5.21 -10.69
C ASP A 276 8.33 -4.12 -10.26
N SER A 277 8.20 -3.92 -8.94
CA SER A 277 7.30 -2.96 -8.30
C SER A 277 7.63 -2.85 -6.79
N GLU A 278 7.00 -1.92 -6.05
CA GLU A 278 7.02 -1.97 -4.57
C GLU A 278 6.56 -3.34 -4.05
N GLY A 279 5.56 -3.89 -4.74
CA GLY A 279 4.94 -5.17 -4.44
C GLY A 279 3.50 -5.19 -4.94
N TYR A 280 2.72 -6.12 -4.41
CA TYR A 280 1.34 -6.35 -4.82
C TYR A 280 0.42 -6.43 -3.61
N VAL A 281 -0.88 -6.30 -3.87
CA VAL A 281 -1.95 -6.61 -2.92
C VAL A 281 -2.87 -7.63 -3.57
N MET A 282 -3.16 -8.73 -2.88
CA MET A 282 -4.19 -9.66 -3.32
C MET A 282 -5.34 -9.68 -2.32
N THR A 283 -6.56 -9.64 -2.84
CA THR A 283 -7.80 -9.70 -2.05
C THR A 283 -8.64 -10.88 -2.48
N ASN A 284 -9.09 -11.70 -1.54
CA ASN A 284 -10.10 -12.73 -1.73
C ASN A 284 -10.99 -12.83 -0.48
N GLU A 285 -11.79 -13.89 -0.37
CA GLU A 285 -12.71 -14.09 0.77
C GLU A 285 -12.00 -14.26 2.13
N PHE A 286 -10.72 -14.63 2.12
CA PHE A 286 -9.90 -14.82 3.33
C PHE A 286 -9.19 -13.54 3.78
N GLY A 287 -9.30 -12.45 3.01
CA GLY A 287 -8.78 -11.14 3.40
C GLY A 287 -7.98 -10.44 2.31
N MET A 288 -7.26 -9.41 2.74
CA MET A 288 -6.42 -8.55 1.89
C MET A 288 -5.03 -8.47 2.51
N PHE A 289 -4.03 -8.98 1.80
CA PHE A 289 -2.63 -8.96 2.25
C PHE A 289 -1.71 -8.41 1.17
N LYS A 290 -0.57 -7.86 1.62
CA LYS A 290 0.47 -7.32 0.73
C LYS A 290 1.60 -8.32 0.52
N LEU A 291 1.94 -8.55 -0.74
CA LEU A 291 3.09 -9.31 -1.20
C LEU A 291 4.23 -8.31 -1.45
N VAL A 292 5.13 -8.18 -0.49
CA VAL A 292 6.26 -7.22 -0.55
C VAL A 292 7.52 -7.93 -0.09
N ASN A 293 8.59 -7.79 -0.88
CA ASN A 293 9.94 -8.19 -0.49
C ASN A 293 10.44 -7.21 0.59
N ARG A 294 10.49 -7.68 1.84
CA ARG A 294 10.80 -6.81 3.00
C ARG A 294 12.29 -6.50 3.08
N GLU A 295 13.13 -7.44 2.71
CA GLU A 295 14.60 -7.29 2.65
C GLU A 295 15.03 -6.24 1.63
N VAL A 296 14.24 -6.02 0.59
CA VAL A 296 14.53 -5.03 -0.45
C VAL A 296 13.76 -3.73 -0.18
N PHE A 297 12.43 -3.75 -0.28
CA PHE A 297 11.63 -2.52 -0.23
C PHE A 297 11.48 -1.98 1.19
N SER A 298 11.15 -2.83 2.17
CA SER A 298 10.97 -2.34 3.54
C SER A 298 12.29 -1.84 4.13
N TYR A 299 13.39 -2.55 3.89
CA TYR A 299 14.75 -2.08 4.20
C TYR A 299 15.04 -0.72 3.57
N ALA A 300 14.83 -0.56 2.26
CA ALA A 300 15.06 0.71 1.57
C ALA A 300 14.17 1.84 2.13
N ASN A 301 12.90 1.56 2.42
CA ASN A 301 11.98 2.56 2.96
C ASN A 301 12.35 2.95 4.41
N PHE A 302 12.86 2.02 5.22
CA PHE A 302 13.35 2.32 6.56
C PHE A 302 14.64 3.15 6.56
N ASN A 303 15.56 2.89 5.62
CA ASN A 303 16.90 3.47 5.62
C ASN A 303 17.07 4.68 4.68
N HIS A 304 16.26 4.79 3.63
CA HIS A 304 16.37 5.82 2.58
C HIS A 304 15.09 6.65 2.40
N GLY A 305 13.97 6.25 3.00
CA GLY A 305 12.69 6.98 2.96
C GLY A 305 12.57 8.06 4.03
N ARG A 306 11.35 8.62 4.18
CA ARG A 306 11.02 9.66 5.19
C ARG A 306 11.24 9.23 6.65
N PHE A 307 11.57 7.97 6.92
CA PHE A 307 11.74 7.38 8.25
C PHE A 307 13.17 7.44 8.80
N GLN A 308 14.12 8.09 8.12
CA GLN A 308 15.46 8.37 8.69
C GLN A 308 15.41 9.15 10.01
N CYS A 309 14.29 9.80 10.36
CA CYS A 309 14.12 10.53 11.61
C CYS A 309 13.32 9.73 12.66
N ALA A 310 13.91 8.66 13.19
CA ALA A 310 13.53 8.08 14.47
C ALA A 310 14.70 7.25 15.05
N SER A 311 15.79 7.95 15.38
CA SER A 311 16.77 7.49 16.38
C SER A 311 16.42 8.09 17.73
#